data_AF-A0A356X581-F1
#
_entry.id   AF-A0A356X581-F1
#
_cell.length_a   1.000
_cell.length_b   1.000
_cell.length_c   1.000
_cell.angle_alpha   90.00
_cell.angle_beta   90.00
_cell.angle_gamma   90.00
#
_symmetry.space_group_name_H-M   'P 1'
#
loop_
_entity.id
_entity.type
_entity.pdbx_description
1 polymer ?
#
loop_
_entity_poly.entity_id
_entity_poly.type
_entity_poly.pdbx_seq_one_letter_code
_entity_poly.pdbx_strand_id
1 'polypeptide(L)' 'IEDVILGCANQAGEDNRNVARMASLLAGIPVSVPGETVNRLCASGMSATVKAYHAIKAGEGDL' A
#
# COMPACT_ATOMS: atom_id res chain seq x y z
N ILE A 1 -0.92 -6.25 -10.89
CA ILE A 1 -1.06 -5.13 -9.91
C ILE A 1 -2.52 -4.74 -9.74
N GLU A 2 -3.15 -5.37 -8.75
CA GLU A 2 -4.53 -5.07 -8.37
C GLU A 2 -4.62 -4.14 -7.15
N ASP A 3 -3.56 -4.05 -6.34
CA ASP A 3 -3.47 -3.11 -5.22
C ASP A 3 -2.01 -2.77 -4.90
N VAL A 4 -1.76 -1.60 -4.32
CA VAL A 4 -0.45 -1.15 -3.83
C VAL A 4 -0.54 -0.89 -2.34
N ILE A 5 0.03 -1.78 -1.53
CA ILE A 5 0.03 -1.67 -0.07
C ILE A 5 1.40 -1.18 0.40
N LEU A 6 1.45 -0.01 1.06
CA LEU A 6 2.69 0.59 1.53
C LEU A 6 2.65 0.84 3.04
N GLY A 7 3.69 0.39 3.76
CA GLY A 7 3.83 0.66 5.19
C GLY A 7 4.46 2.01 5.47
N CYS A 8 3.75 2.93 6.12
CA CYS A 8 4.30 4.22 6.57
C CYS A 8 3.85 4.55 8.00
N ALA A 9 4.83 4.75 8.89
CA ALA A 9 4.58 5.02 10.31
C ALA A 9 4.19 6.47 10.59
N ASN A 10 4.74 7.43 9.84
CA ASN A 10 4.53 8.85 10.05
C ASN A 10 3.91 9.48 8.81
N GLN A 11 2.58 9.44 8.73
CA GLN A 11 1.81 10.00 7.60
C GLN A 11 1.62 11.51 7.73
N ALA A 12 2.68 12.24 8.06
CA ALA A 12 2.67 13.69 8.20
C ALA A 12 3.26 14.35 6.94
N GLY A 13 2.88 15.61 6.68
CA GLY A 13 3.45 16.38 5.58
C GLY A 13 3.07 15.81 4.21
N GLU A 14 4.07 15.52 3.37
CA GLU A 14 3.87 15.02 2.00
C GLU A 14 3.37 13.57 1.95
N ASP A 15 3.63 12.78 3.01
CA ASP A 15 3.10 11.43 3.17
C ASP A 15 1.62 11.42 3.61
N ASN A 16 1.07 12.60 3.92
CA ASN A 16 -0.34 12.77 4.28
C ASN A 16 -1.21 12.51 3.05
N ARG A 17 -2.36 11.85 3.24
CA ARG A 17 -3.31 11.45 2.18
C ARG A 17 -2.86 10.24 1.35
N ASN A 18 -2.35 9.21 2.03
CA ASN A 18 -2.08 7.89 1.45
C ASN A 18 -0.88 7.90 0.49
N VAL A 19 0.34 7.87 1.07
CA VAL A 19 1.60 7.82 0.33
C VAL A 19 1.69 6.62 -0.63
N ALA A 20 1.06 5.49 -0.34
CA ALA A 20 0.96 4.36 -1.28
C ALA A 20 0.33 4.80 -2.61
N ARG A 21 -0.74 5.59 -2.53
CA ARG A 21 -1.44 6.11 -3.71
C ARG A 21 -0.65 7.20 -4.42
N MET A 22 -0.08 8.14 -3.67
CA MET A 22 0.68 9.23 -4.27
C MET A 22 1.95 8.72 -4.97
N ALA A 23 2.68 7.79 -4.34
CA ALA A 23 3.88 7.19 -4.90
C ALA A 23 3.56 6.34 -6.15
N SER A 24 2.48 5.55 -6.13
CA SER A 24 2.09 4.73 -7.29
C SER A 24 1.74 5.58 -8.51
N LEU A 25 1.03 6.69 -8.32
CA LEU A 25 0.74 7.64 -9.40
C LEU A 25 2.01 8.27 -9.99
N LEU A 26 2.95 8.69 -9.14
CA LEU A 26 4.23 9.24 -9.59
C LEU A 26 5.09 8.19 -10.32
N ALA A 27 4.97 6.92 -9.95
CA ALA A 27 5.63 5.80 -10.62
C ALA A 27 4.96 5.39 -11.95
N GLY A 28 3.87 6.05 -12.35
CA GLY A 28 3.15 5.76 -13.60
C GLY A 28 2.21 4.54 -13.52
N ILE A 29 1.89 4.05 -12.32
CA ILE A 29 0.89 2.99 -12.15
C ILE A 29 -0.49 3.54 -12.56
N PRO A 30 -1.31 2.77 -13.30
CA PRO A 30 -2.61 3.25 -13.78
C PRO A 30 -3.52 3.78 -12.67
N VAL A 31 -4.31 4.80 -12.99
CA VAL A 31 -5.24 5.43 -12.03
C VAL A 31 -6.32 4.46 -11.54
N SER A 32 -6.60 3.40 -12.29
CA SER A 32 -7.53 2.34 -11.91
C SER A 32 -7.00 1.43 -10.79
N VAL A 33 -5.68 1.39 -10.57
CA VAL A 33 -5.07 0.59 -9.51
C VAL A 33 -5.22 1.32 -8.17
N PRO A 34 -5.89 0.74 -7.16
CA PRO A 34 -5.97 1.31 -5.82
C PRO A 34 -4.62 1.27 -5.09
N GLY A 35 -4.55 1.94 -3.95
CA GLY A 35 -3.42 1.82 -3.03
C GLY A 35 -3.83 2.16 -1.61
N GLU A 36 -3.23 1.50 -0.63
CA GLU A 36 -3.49 1.69 0.80
C GLU A 36 -2.18 1.91 1.57
N THR A 37 -2.15 2.95 2.40
CA THR A 37 -1.06 3.14 3.37
C THR A 37 -1.44 2.53 4.71
N VAL A 38 -0.58 1.67 5.25
CA VAL A 38 -0.81 0.98 6.53
C VAL A 38 0.17 1.43 7.60
N ASN A 39 -0.33 1.55 8.83
CA ASN A 39 0.48 1.98 9.97
C ASN A 39 0.39 0.96 11.12
N ARG A 40 1.53 0.34 11.42
CA ARG A 40 1.82 -0.41 12.63
C ARG A 40 3.21 -0.03 13.18
N LEU A 41 3.48 1.27 13.24
CA LEU A 41 4.78 1.83 13.66
C LEU A 41 5.94 1.18 12.87
N CYS A 42 7.01 0.77 13.54
CA CYS A 42 8.17 0.10 12.92
C CYS A 42 7.79 -1.18 12.14
N ALA A 43 6.65 -1.80 12.45
CA ALA A 43 6.17 -3.02 11.81
C ALA A 43 5.27 -2.75 10.58
N SER A 44 5.11 -1.51 10.13
CA SER A 44 4.22 -1.15 9.01
C SER A 44 4.61 -1.86 7.70
N GLY A 45 5.91 -1.96 7.40
CA GLY A 45 6.39 -2.65 6.19
C GLY A 45 6.02 -4.13 6.19
N MET A 46 6.29 -4.83 7.31
CA MET A 46 5.90 -6.25 7.45
C MET A 46 4.37 -6.42 7.42
N SER A 47 3.62 -5.48 8.00
CA SER A 47 2.16 -5.51 7.97
C SER A 47 1.61 -5.39 6.54
N ALA A 48 2.24 -4.57 5.69
CA ALA A 48 1.90 -4.47 4.28
C ALA A 48 2.11 -5.81 3.54
N THR A 49 3.26 -6.46 3.75
CA THR A 49 3.56 -7.77 3.17
C THR A 49 2.58 -8.85 3.62
N VAL A 50 2.25 -8.91 4.92
CA VAL A 50 1.28 -9.88 5.45
C VAL A 50 -0.12 -9.65 4.88
N LYS A 51 -0.54 -8.39 4.72
CA LYS A 51 -1.81 -8.06 4.05
C LYS A 51 -1.84 -8.52 2.61
N ALA A 52 -0.79 -8.23 1.83
CA ALA A 52 -0.70 -8.69 0.44
C ALA A 52 -0.79 -10.23 0.35
N TYR A 53 -0.08 -10.95 1.23
CA TYR A 53 -0.18 -12.40 1.32
C TYR A 53 -1.60 -12.88 1.65
N HIS A 54 -2.29 -12.23 2.58
CA HIS A 54 -3.66 -12.59 2.93
C HIS A 54 -4.64 -12.34 1.78
N ALA A 55 -4.51 -11.22 1.05
CA ALA A 55 -5.35 -10.92 -0.12
C ALA A 55 -5.16 -11.99 -1.22
N ILE A 56 -3.91 -12.34 -1.52
CA ILE A 56 -3.60 -13.41 -2.49
C ILE A 56 -4.18 -14.75 -2.02
N LYS A 57 -3.96 -15.11 -0.76
CA LYS A 57 -4.47 -16.36 -0.20
C LYS A 57 -6.01 -16.43 -0.18
N ALA A 58 -6.68 -15.29 -0.01
CA ALA A 58 -8.14 -15.19 -0.02
C ALA A 58 -8.73 -15.21 -1.44
N GLY A 59 -7.89 -15.10 -2.49
CA GLY A 59 -8.35 -14.94 -3.87
C GLY A 59 -8.93 -13.55 -4.15
N GLU A 60 -8.64 -12.57 -3.30
CA GLU A 60 -9.03 -11.16 -3.45
C GLU A 60 -8.03 -10.38 -4.30
N GLY A 61 -6.85 -10.96 -4.57
CA GLY A 61 -6.03 -10.50 -5.68
C GLY A 61 -4.87 -11.40 -6.08
N ASP A 62 -4.12 -10.96 -7.09
CA ASP A 62 -2.93 -11.60 -7.66
C ASP A 62 -1.77 -10.58 -7.84
N LEU A 63 -0.63 -11.01 -8.38
CA LEU A 63 0.59 -10.21 -8.61
C LEU A 63 0.41 -9.11 -9.69
#